data_AF-A0A439CRC8-F1
#
_entry.id   AF-A0A439CRC8-F1
#
_cell.length_a   1.000
_cell.length_b   1.000
_cell.length_c   1.000
_cell.angle_alpha   90.00
_cell.angle_beta   90.00
_cell.angle_gamma   90.00
#
_symmetry.space_group_name_H-M   'P 1'
#
loop_
_entity.id
_entity.type
_entity.pdbx_description
1 polymer ?
#
loop_
_entity_poly.entity_id
_entity_poly.type
_entity_poly.pdbx_seq_one_letter_code
_entity_poly.pdbx_strand_id
1 'polypeptide(L)' 'MPRLDGLQATRQIRDFEVEEHLPPSTIITLSGLASATVQQEALESGVDLFLTKPVKLQEISQILKSKGLM' A
#
# COMPACT_ATOMS: atom_id res chain seq x y z
N MET A 1 -5.03 2.43 -11.99
CA MET A 1 -4.63 3.84 -12.18
C MET A 1 -4.14 3.98 -13.61
N PRO A 2 -4.66 4.92 -14.42
CA PRO A 2 -4.38 4.94 -15.86
C PRO A 2 -3.10 5.69 -16.26
N ARG A 3 -2.49 6.49 -15.37
CA ARG A 3 -1.28 7.27 -15.67
C ARG A 3 -0.02 6.81 -14.93
N LEU A 4 -0.13 6.58 -13.62
CA LEU A 4 0.97 6.11 -12.78
C LEU A 4 0.55 4.80 -12.11
N ASP A 5 1.44 3.81 -12.12
CA ASP A 5 1.20 2.55 -11.42
C ASP A 5 1.30 2.73 -9.89
N GLY A 6 0.57 1.92 -9.13
CA GLY A 6 0.52 2.05 -7.67
C GLY A 6 1.85 1.73 -6.99
N LEU A 7 2.63 0.81 -7.56
CA LEU A 7 3.95 0.46 -7.03
C LEU A 7 4.95 1.58 -7.32
N GLN A 8 4.86 2.21 -8.50
CA GLN A 8 5.66 3.40 -8.82
C GLN A 8 5.31 4.57 -7.92
N ALA A 9 4.01 4.80 -7.68
CA ALA A 9 3.54 5.83 -6.76
C ALA A 9 4.06 5.58 -5.33
N THR A 10 4.04 4.33 -4.86
CA THR A 10 4.56 3.95 -3.53
C THR A 10 6.04 4.28 -3.42
N ARG A 11 6.86 3.90 -4.40
CA ARG A 11 8.30 4.22 -4.41
C ARG A 11 8.54 5.73 -4.33
N GLN A 12 7.82 6.51 -5.14
CA GLN A 12 7.93 7.98 -5.11
C GLN A 12 7.50 8.59 -3.77
N ILE A 13 6.46 8.04 -3.12
CA ILE A 13 6.06 8.48 -1.78
C ILE A 13 7.17 8.19 -0.76
N ARG A 14 7.78 7.00 -0.81
CA ARG A 14 8.89 6.64 0.10
C ARG A 14 10.13 7.51 -0.12
N ASP A 15 10.48 7.76 -1.38
CA ASP A 15 11.62 8.63 -1.72
C ASP A 15 11.37 10.05 -1.18
N PHE A 16 10.16 10.58 -1.37
CA PHE A 16 9.76 11.88 -0.82
C PHE A 16 9.78 11.92 0.71
N GLU A 17 9.30 10.87 1.38
CA GLU A 17 9.36 10.77 2.85
C GLU A 17 10.80 10.81 3.37
N VAL A 18 11.74 10.16 2.67
CA VAL A 18 13.17 10.17 3.02
C VAL A 18 13.79 11.54 2.76
N GLU A 19 13.53 12.15 1.60
CA GLU A 19 14.08 13.45 1.22
C GLU A 19 13.65 14.56 2.20
N GLU A 20 12.37 14.59 2.54
CA GLU A 20 11.77 15.58 3.44
C GLU A 20 11.89 15.21 4.93
N HIS A 21 12.54 14.10 5.27
CA HIS A 21 12.69 13.59 6.64
C HIS A 21 11.35 13.41 7.38
N LEU A 22 10.32 12.97 6.65
CA LEU A 22 8.98 12.76 7.17
C LEU A 22 8.86 11.35 7.78
N PRO A 23 8.00 11.19 8.81
CA PRO A 23 7.64 9.86 9.28
C PRO A 23 6.92 9.07 8.16
N PRO A 24 7.23 7.78 7.97
CA PRO A 24 6.58 6.98 6.95
C PRO A 24 5.06 6.90 7.13
N SER A 25 4.31 7.21 6.06
CA SER A 25 2.87 7.02 6.01
C SER A 25 2.52 5.53 5.85
N THR A 26 1.35 5.12 6.32
CA THR A 26 0.86 3.75 6.08
C THR A 26 0.29 3.64 4.67
N ILE A 27 0.91 2.82 3.82
CA ILE A 27 0.50 2.58 2.44
C ILE A 27 -0.11 1.19 2.31
N ILE A 28 -1.38 1.12 1.92
CA ILE A 28 -2.14 -0.11 1.71
C ILE A 28 -2.49 -0.24 0.23
N THR A 29 -2.00 -1.28 -0.43
CA THR A 29 -2.30 -1.55 -1.84
C THR A 29 -3.50 -2.48 -2.00
N LEU A 30 -4.38 -2.15 -2.96
CA LEU A 30 -5.55 -2.96 -3.33
C LEU A 30 -5.42 -3.47 -4.76
N SER A 31 -4.99 -4.72 -4.91
CA SER A 31 -4.76 -5.36 -6.21
C SER A 31 -5.97 -6.18 -6.69
N GLY A 32 -6.22 -6.17 -8.01
CA GLY A 32 -7.16 -7.12 -8.65
C GLY A 32 -6.51 -8.45 -9.03
N LEU A 33 -5.18 -8.53 -9.01
CA LEU A 33 -4.40 -9.74 -9.28
C LEU A 33 -3.67 -10.19 -8.01
N ALA A 34 -3.86 -11.45 -7.62
CA ALA A 34 -3.32 -12.02 -6.40
C ALA A 34 -2.16 -13.00 -6.68
N SER A 35 -1.24 -12.67 -7.59
CA SER A 35 -0.06 -13.50 -7.80
C SER A 35 1.01 -13.23 -6.76
N ALA A 36 1.77 -14.26 -6.39
CA ALA A 36 2.90 -14.12 -5.46
C ALA A 36 3.94 -13.11 -5.96
N THR A 37 4.14 -13.03 -7.28
CA THR A 37 5.04 -12.06 -7.91
C THR A 37 4.60 -10.62 -7.68
N VAL A 38 3.31 -10.31 -7.87
CA VAL A 38 2.76 -8.96 -7.65
C VAL A 38 2.79 -8.59 -6.17
N GLN A 39 2.51 -9.56 -5.29
CA GLN A 39 2.62 -9.34 -3.85
C GLN A 39 4.05 -9.03 -3.43
N GLN A 40 5.03 -9.77 -3.95
CA GLN A 40 6.45 -9.51 -3.67
C GLN A 40 6.87 -8.14 -4.20
N GLU A 41 6.50 -7.81 -5.44
CA GLU A 41 6.82 -6.50 -6.04
C GLU A 41 6.19 -5.35 -5.25
N ALA A 42 4.99 -5.55 -4.70
CA ALA A 42 4.34 -4.57 -3.83
C ALA A 42 5.12 -4.36 -2.53
N LEU A 43 5.55 -5.44 -1.86
CA LEU A 43 6.35 -5.34 -0.64
C LEU A 43 7.69 -4.64 -0.91
N GLU A 44 8.37 -4.99 -2.00
CA GLU A 44 9.62 -4.36 -2.42
C GLU A 44 9.46 -2.87 -2.77
N SER A 45 8.26 -2.43 -3.18
CA SER A 45 7.97 -1.01 -3.43
C SER A 45 7.80 -0.17 -2.17
N GLY A 46 7.73 -0.80 -0.98
CA GLY A 46 7.52 -0.13 0.30
C GLY A 46 6.07 -0.08 0.78
N VAL A 47 5.20 -0.95 0.25
CA VAL A 47 3.81 -1.11 0.72
C VAL A 47 3.80 -1.81 2.09
N ASP A 48 3.00 -1.30 3.03
CA ASP A 48 2.87 -1.89 4.37
C ASP A 48 1.88 -3.06 4.41
N LEU A 49 0.85 -3.01 3.56
CA LEU A 49 -0.17 -4.05 3.48
C LEU A 49 -0.68 -4.25 2.06
N PHE A 50 -0.78 -5.51 1.66
CA PHE A 50 -1.33 -5.92 0.38
C PHE A 50 -2.70 -6.56 0.58
N LEU A 51 -3.71 -6.01 -0.10
CA LEU A 51 -5.09 -6.50 -0.10
C LEU A 51 -5.50 -6.88 -1.52
N THR A 52 -6.23 -7.98 -1.64
CA THR A 52 -6.78 -8.45 -2.91
C THR A 52 -8.26 -8.10 -3.01
N LYS A 53 -8.68 -7.61 -4.18
CA LYS A 53 -10.08 -7.34 -4.46
C LYS A 53 -10.85 -8.64 -4.72
N PRO A 54 -12.14 -8.73 -4.34
CA PRO A 54 -12.88 -7.72 -3.60
C PRO A 54 -12.54 -7.76 -2.10
N VAL A 55 -12.34 -6.60 -1.48
CA VAL A 55 -12.18 -6.48 -0.02
C VAL A 55 -13.45 -5.90 0.58
N LYS A 56 -13.87 -6.38 1.75
CA LYS A 56 -15.06 -5.84 2.42
C LYS A 56 -14.69 -4.58 3.21
N LEU A 57 -15.60 -3.60 3.26
CA LEU A 57 -15.41 -2.39 4.08
C LEU A 57 -15.17 -2.71 5.57
N GLN A 58 -15.78 -3.77 6.08
CA GLN A 58 -15.56 -4.23 7.45
C GLN A 58 -14.11 -4.68 7.70
N GLU A 59 -13.49 -5.36 6.72
CA GLU A 59 -12.09 -5.79 6.79
C GLU A 59 -11.16 -4.57 6.77
N ILE A 60 -11.42 -3.59 5.89
CA ILE A 60 -10.68 -2.31 5.89
C ILE A 60 -10.80 -1.62 7.26
N SER A 61 -12.01 -1.54 7.83
CA SER A 61 -12.21 -0.91 9.14
C SER A 61 -11.44 -1.61 10.26
N GLN A 62 -11.38 -2.94 10.25
CA GLN A 62 -10.58 -3.71 11.21
C GLN A 62 -9.09 -3.43 11.06
N ILE A 63 -8.60 -3.38 9.81
CA ILE A 63 -7.19 -3.07 9.53
C ILE A 63 -6.83 -1.68 10.05
N LEU A 64 -7.64 -0.67 9.74
CA LEU A 64 -7.40 0.70 10.19
C LEU A 64 -7.35 0.81 11.72
N LYS A 65 -8.29 0.16 12.42
CA LYS A 65 -8.29 0.08 13.90
C LYS A 65 -7.04 -0.62 14.43
N SER A 66 -6.65 -1.75 13.82
CA SER A 66 -5.46 -2.51 14.25
C SER A 66 -4.15 -1.73 14.12
N LYS A 67 -4.11 -0.75 13.19
CA LYS A 67 -2.98 0.15 12.96
C LYS A 67 -3.08 1.46 13.74
N GLY A 68 -4.13 1.66 14.54
CA GLY A 68 -4.35 2.90 15.29
C GLY A 68 -4.69 4.11 14.40
N LEU A 69 -5.20 3.89 13.19
CA LEU A 69 -5.56 4.93 12.23
C LEU A 69 -7.03 5.38 12.36
N MET A 70 -7.81 4.69 13.19
CA MET A 70 -9.20 5.00 13.60
C MET A 70 -9.40 4.58 15.05
#